data_AF-A0A645IJ90-F1
#
_entry.id   AF-A0A645IJ90-F1
#
_cell.length_a   1.000
_cell.length_b   1.000
_cell.length_c   1.000
_cell.angle_alpha   90.00
_cell.angle_beta   90.00
_cell.angle_gamma   90.00
#
_symmetry.space_group_name_H-M   'P 1'
#
loop_
_entity.id
_entity.type
_entity.pdbx_description
1 polymer ?
#
loop_
_entity_poly.entity_id
_entity_poly.type
_entity_poly.pdbx_seq_one_letter_code
_entity_poly.pdbx_strand_id
1 'polypeptide(L)'
;MEKLLDESTTIQDKLCNAFPGSYGKFLNIHFGRFLKGKVDTTEKVVAYQKIVDWLDDIRGFNFSSRLEEFFELYNENFDEQVFEKADDAVSAATEDYSGYLEKNKSVMEQYLEIRNSAEYKASPAFEMQKAMLEFQRSSGYRDVFIANLKILSKPYAEYMQKLQTANLEFLKQFPSAKDVYKE
;
A
#
# COMPACT_ATOMS: atom_id res chain seq x y z
N MET A 1 -9.29 -17.86 23.71
CA MET A 1 -7.80 -17.82 23.69
C MET A 1 -7.19 -19.18 23.30
N GLU A 2 -8.03 -20.19 23.02
CA GLU A 2 -7.65 -21.58 22.79
C GLU A 2 -7.23 -21.80 21.35
N LYS A 3 -6.00 -22.29 21.17
CA LYS A 3 -5.18 -22.32 19.96
C LYS A 3 -4.72 -20.93 19.51
N LEU A 4 -3.46 -20.61 19.86
CA LEU A 4 -2.61 -19.82 18.97
C LEU A 4 -2.86 -20.34 17.54
N LEU A 5 -3.51 -19.50 16.75
CA LEU A 5 -4.28 -19.86 15.56
C LEU A 5 -3.44 -20.63 14.54
N ASP A 6 -3.70 -21.93 14.34
CA ASP A 6 -3.10 -22.85 13.36
C ASP A 6 -1.62 -22.56 13.00
N GLU A 7 -0.72 -23.40 13.52
CA GLU A 7 0.72 -23.27 13.34
C GLU A 7 1.17 -23.23 11.86
N SER A 8 0.34 -23.68 10.91
CA SER A 8 0.65 -23.70 9.48
C SER A 8 0.25 -22.43 8.71
N THR A 9 -0.57 -21.55 9.30
CA THR A 9 -1.12 -20.38 8.60
C THR A 9 -0.25 -19.12 8.76
N THR A 10 0.18 -18.51 7.67
CA THR A 10 0.92 -17.23 7.70
C THR A 10 -0.01 -16.04 7.98
N ILE A 11 0.55 -14.88 8.34
CA ILE A 11 -0.21 -13.62 8.44
C ILE A 11 -0.89 -13.32 7.10
N GLN A 12 -0.20 -13.58 5.98
CA GLN A 12 -0.72 -13.42 4.63
C GLN A 12 -1.99 -14.25 4.43
N ASP A 13 -1.95 -15.54 4.73
CA ASP A 13 -3.10 -16.44 4.56
C ASP A 13 -4.29 -16.00 5.41
N LYS A 14 -4.03 -15.57 6.66
CA LYS A 14 -5.08 -15.09 7.57
C LYS A 14 -5.75 -13.83 7.03
N LEU A 15 -4.96 -12.85 6.56
CA LEU A 15 -5.50 -11.64 5.96
C LEU A 15 -6.23 -11.99 4.65
N CYS A 16 -5.63 -12.71 3.70
CA CYS A 16 -6.32 -13.13 2.47
C CYS A 16 -7.68 -13.79 2.72
N ASN A 17 -7.82 -14.62 3.76
CA ASN A 17 -9.09 -15.22 4.13
C ASN A 17 -10.09 -14.22 4.74
N ALA A 18 -9.62 -13.23 5.50
CA ALA A 18 -10.45 -12.16 6.06
C ALA A 18 -10.91 -11.15 5.00
N PHE A 19 -10.16 -10.99 3.91
CA PHE A 19 -10.44 -10.07 2.81
C PHE A 19 -10.90 -10.82 1.53
N PRO A 20 -12.18 -11.11 1.36
CA PRO A 20 -12.66 -11.68 0.10
C PRO A 20 -12.64 -10.65 -1.04
N GLY A 21 -12.57 -11.13 -2.28
CA GLY A 21 -12.74 -10.30 -3.49
C GLY A 21 -11.50 -9.53 -3.97
N SER A 22 -11.69 -8.62 -4.92
CA SER A 22 -10.61 -7.90 -5.61
C SER A 22 -9.75 -7.04 -4.68
N TYR A 23 -10.36 -6.48 -3.62
CA TYR A 23 -9.62 -5.69 -2.64
C TYR A 23 -8.64 -6.53 -1.81
N GLY A 24 -9.04 -7.73 -1.39
CA GLY A 24 -8.14 -8.65 -0.69
C GLY A 24 -6.98 -9.12 -1.55
N LYS A 25 -7.23 -9.39 -2.83
CA LYS A 25 -6.15 -9.68 -3.80
C LYS A 25 -5.18 -8.51 -3.93
N PHE A 26 -5.69 -7.29 -4.07
CA PHE A 26 -4.86 -6.08 -4.12
C PHE A 26 -3.94 -5.96 -2.89
N LEU A 27 -4.48 -6.16 -1.68
CA LEU A 27 -3.67 -6.11 -0.46
C LEU A 27 -2.64 -7.23 -0.39
N ASN A 28 -3.00 -8.43 -0.85
CA ASN A 28 -2.09 -9.55 -0.91
C ASN A 28 -0.88 -9.26 -1.81
N ILE A 29 -1.12 -8.65 -2.97
CA ILE A 29 -0.04 -8.25 -3.88
C ILE A 29 0.83 -7.18 -3.24
N HIS A 30 0.20 -6.17 -2.63
CA HIS A 30 0.92 -5.02 -2.10
C HIS A 30 1.72 -5.31 -0.82
N PHE A 31 1.20 -6.20 0.04
CA PHE A 31 1.78 -6.46 1.37
C PHE A 31 2.30 -7.89 1.54
N GLY A 32 1.88 -8.85 0.71
CA GLY A 32 2.06 -10.28 0.95
C GLY A 32 3.50 -10.72 1.19
N ARG A 33 4.48 -10.11 0.52
CA ARG A 33 5.91 -10.39 0.73
C ARG A 33 6.36 -10.18 2.17
N PHE A 34 5.74 -9.24 2.88
CA PHE A 34 6.09 -8.91 4.26
C PHE A 34 5.33 -9.78 5.27
N LEU A 35 4.33 -10.57 4.83
CA LEU A 35 3.35 -11.21 5.70
C LEU A 35 3.57 -12.73 5.83
N LYS A 36 4.75 -13.22 5.46
CA LYS A 36 5.14 -14.64 5.57
C LYS A 36 5.34 -15.13 7.01
N GLY A 37 5.42 -14.20 7.98
CA GLY A 37 5.55 -14.53 9.40
C GLY A 37 4.26 -15.09 10.01
N LYS A 38 4.32 -15.42 11.31
CA LYS A 38 3.18 -15.93 12.10
C LYS A 38 2.66 -14.89 13.09
N VAL A 39 1.38 -15.05 13.46
CA VAL A 39 0.73 -14.35 14.59
C VAL A 39 1.00 -15.17 15.87
N ASP A 40 2.21 -15.02 16.43
CA ASP A 40 2.78 -15.87 17.48
C ASP A 40 2.93 -15.18 18.85
N THR A 41 2.56 -13.90 18.95
CA THR A 41 2.58 -13.14 20.21
C THR A 41 1.20 -12.56 20.52
N THR A 42 0.93 -12.31 21.80
CA THR A 42 -0.31 -11.63 22.24
C THR A 42 -0.47 -10.27 21.54
N GLU A 43 0.62 -9.52 21.38
CA GLU A 43 0.60 -8.23 20.70
C GLU A 43 0.17 -8.36 19.24
N LYS A 44 0.71 -9.35 18.51
CA LYS A 44 0.30 -9.63 17.13
C LYS A 44 -1.14 -10.11 17.06
N VAL A 45 -1.61 -10.93 18.01
CA VAL A 45 -3.03 -11.35 18.06
C VAL A 45 -3.94 -10.13 18.19
N VAL A 46 -3.60 -9.19 19.08
CA VAL A 46 -4.37 -7.94 19.25
C VAL A 46 -4.32 -7.08 17.98
N ALA A 47 -3.15 -6.94 17.36
CA ALA A 47 -3.01 -6.17 16.13
C ALA A 47 -3.79 -6.78 14.96
N TYR A 48 -3.77 -8.11 14.83
CA TYR A 48 -4.57 -8.83 13.84
C TYR A 48 -6.06 -8.58 14.06
N GLN A 49 -6.54 -8.72 15.31
CA GLN A 49 -7.95 -8.49 15.60
C GLN A 49 -8.38 -7.06 15.27
N LYS A 50 -7.56 -6.05 15.60
CA LYS A 50 -7.84 -4.66 15.23
C LYS A 50 -7.92 -4.45 13.71
N ILE A 51 -7.12 -5.17 12.93
CA ILE A 51 -7.23 -5.14 11.48
C ILE A 51 -8.56 -5.77 11.05
N VAL A 52 -8.93 -6.95 11.57
CA VAL A 52 -10.20 -7.60 11.23
C VAL A 52 -11.41 -6.74 11.61
N ASP A 53 -11.41 -6.14 12.81
CA ASP A 53 -12.48 -5.25 13.27
C ASP A 53 -12.60 -4.03 12.34
N TRP A 54 -11.46 -3.41 11.97
CA TRP A 54 -11.43 -2.33 11.01
C TRP A 54 -12.03 -2.72 9.65
N LEU A 55 -11.78 -3.95 9.19
CA LEU A 55 -12.40 -4.45 7.96
C LEU A 55 -13.89 -4.56 8.07
N ASP A 56 -14.33 -5.12 9.18
CA ASP A 56 -15.73 -5.30 9.46
C ASP A 56 -16.49 -3.97 9.45
N ASP A 57 -15.84 -2.90 9.95
CA ASP A 57 -16.35 -1.53 9.95
C ASP A 57 -16.37 -0.89 8.56
N ILE A 58 -15.31 -1.03 7.76
CA ILE A 58 -15.26 -0.42 6.41
C ILE A 58 -16.11 -1.16 5.38
N ARG A 59 -16.69 -2.33 5.68
CA ARG A 59 -17.68 -2.98 4.78
C ARG A 59 -18.88 -2.08 4.50
N GLY A 60 -19.22 -1.19 5.43
CA GLY A 60 -20.26 -0.18 5.25
C GLY A 60 -19.78 1.11 4.58
N PHE A 61 -18.48 1.23 4.29
CA PHE A 61 -17.92 2.37 3.59
C PHE A 61 -18.30 2.28 2.12
N ASN A 62 -19.05 3.27 1.64
CA ASN A 62 -19.44 3.34 0.23
C ASN A 62 -18.20 3.64 -0.60
N PHE A 63 -17.57 2.60 -1.18
CA PHE A 63 -16.55 2.81 -2.18
C PHE A 63 -17.18 3.61 -3.32
N SER A 64 -16.54 4.70 -3.76
CA SER A 64 -17.00 5.36 -4.98
C SER A 64 -17.03 4.31 -6.09
N SER A 65 -18.04 4.33 -6.98
CA SER A 65 -18.11 3.41 -8.12
C SER A 65 -16.81 3.34 -8.91
N ARG A 66 -16.07 4.45 -8.96
CA ARG A 66 -14.75 4.53 -9.56
C ARG A 66 -13.70 3.62 -8.91
N LEU A 67 -13.68 3.52 -7.58
CA LEU A 67 -12.77 2.61 -6.85
C LEU A 67 -13.16 1.15 -7.03
N GLU A 68 -14.46 0.86 -7.16
CA GLU A 68 -14.94 -0.49 -7.47
C GLU A 68 -14.47 -0.90 -8.88
N GLU A 69 -14.72 -0.07 -9.90
CA GLU A 69 -14.22 -0.26 -11.26
C GLU A 69 -12.70 -0.47 -11.30
N PHE A 70 -11.96 0.25 -10.46
CA PHE A 70 -10.51 0.08 -10.38
C PHE A 70 -10.11 -1.30 -9.89
N PHE A 71 -10.68 -1.75 -8.78
CA PHE A 71 -10.32 -3.05 -8.23
C PHE A 71 -10.75 -4.18 -9.17
N GLU A 72 -11.85 -4.01 -9.90
CA GLU A 72 -12.29 -4.93 -10.96
C GLU A 72 -11.30 -4.95 -12.13
N LEU A 73 -10.99 -3.81 -12.75
CA LEU A 73 -10.01 -3.70 -13.84
C LEU A 73 -8.62 -4.21 -13.43
N TYR A 74 -8.21 -3.88 -12.21
CA TYR A 74 -6.95 -4.35 -11.63
C TYR A 74 -6.93 -5.87 -11.49
N ASN A 75 -8.05 -6.47 -11.07
CA ASN A 75 -8.18 -7.91 -10.94
C ASN A 75 -8.25 -8.61 -12.31
N GLU A 76 -8.90 -8.03 -13.32
CA GLU A 76 -8.97 -8.57 -14.69
C GLU A 76 -7.60 -8.57 -15.39
N ASN A 77 -6.83 -7.50 -15.19
CA ASN A 77 -5.52 -7.32 -15.84
C ASN A 77 -4.35 -7.70 -14.94
N PHE A 78 -4.61 -8.49 -13.89
CA PHE A 78 -3.57 -8.87 -12.95
C PHE A 78 -2.53 -9.78 -13.61
N ASP A 79 -1.29 -9.30 -13.68
CA ASP A 79 -0.12 -10.07 -14.09
C ASP A 79 0.91 -10.08 -12.95
N GLU A 80 1.02 -11.23 -12.28
CA GLU A 80 1.91 -11.44 -11.14
C GLU A 80 3.37 -11.09 -11.48
N GLN A 81 3.84 -11.39 -12.69
CA GLN A 81 5.24 -11.13 -13.09
C GLN A 81 5.51 -9.63 -13.26
N VAL A 82 4.52 -8.85 -13.68
CA VAL A 82 4.64 -7.38 -13.78
C VAL A 82 4.73 -6.78 -12.38
N PHE A 83 3.96 -7.31 -11.42
CA PHE A 83 4.00 -6.85 -10.03
C PHE A 83 5.29 -7.23 -9.33
N GLU A 84 5.77 -8.46 -9.46
CA GLU A 84 7.06 -8.87 -8.89
C GLU A 84 8.19 -7.96 -9.37
N LYS A 85 8.24 -7.65 -10.67
CA LYS A 85 9.23 -6.73 -11.23
C LYS A 85 9.10 -5.30 -10.69
N ALA A 86 7.88 -4.79 -10.55
CA ALA A 86 7.65 -3.46 -10.00
C ALA A 86 8.07 -3.40 -8.52
N ASP A 87 7.80 -4.48 -7.78
CA ASP A 87 8.10 -4.60 -6.37
C ASP A 87 9.60 -4.76 -6.08
N ASP A 88 10.31 -5.51 -6.93
CA ASP A 88 11.77 -5.60 -6.96
C ASP A 88 12.41 -4.25 -7.27
N ALA A 89 11.87 -3.53 -8.26
CA ALA A 89 12.35 -2.20 -8.62
C ALA A 89 12.18 -1.20 -7.47
N VAL A 90 11.04 -1.24 -6.77
CA VAL A 90 10.81 -0.42 -5.57
C VAL A 90 11.75 -0.84 -4.45
N SER A 91 11.94 -2.14 -4.22
CA SER A 91 12.87 -2.63 -3.18
C SER A 91 14.29 -2.14 -3.44
N ALA A 92 14.81 -2.32 -4.66
CA ALA A 92 16.13 -1.86 -5.06
C ALA A 92 16.26 -0.34 -4.94
N ALA A 93 15.23 0.42 -5.32
CA ALA A 93 15.22 1.88 -5.16
C ALA A 93 15.21 2.31 -3.68
N THR A 94 14.62 1.52 -2.78
CA THR A 94 14.65 1.82 -1.33
C THR A 94 15.95 1.42 -0.64
N GLU A 95 16.75 0.54 -1.25
CA GLU A 95 18.05 0.11 -0.72
C GLU A 95 19.17 1.11 -1.06
N ASP A 96 19.21 1.63 -2.29
CA ASP A 96 20.12 2.70 -2.73
C ASP A 96 19.32 3.84 -3.36
N TYR A 97 18.62 4.58 -2.50
CA TYR A 97 17.77 5.68 -2.96
C TYR A 97 18.57 6.79 -3.66
N SER A 98 19.73 7.16 -3.12
CA SER A 98 20.57 8.21 -3.71
C SER A 98 21.07 7.82 -5.10
N GLY A 99 21.62 6.62 -5.26
CA GLY A 99 22.10 6.14 -6.56
C GLY A 99 20.97 5.88 -7.56
N TYR A 100 19.80 5.44 -7.10
CA TYR A 100 18.61 5.33 -7.94
C TYR A 100 18.16 6.70 -8.46
N LEU A 101 18.14 7.72 -7.59
CA LEU A 101 17.69 9.05 -7.97
C LEU A 101 18.64 9.73 -8.97
N GLU A 102 19.95 9.63 -8.77
CA GLU A 102 20.95 10.16 -9.69
C GLU A 102 20.77 9.60 -11.11
N LYS A 103 20.53 8.28 -11.21
CA LYS A 103 20.32 7.60 -12.49
C LYS A 103 18.99 7.96 -13.17
N ASN A 104 17.97 8.28 -12.38
CA ASN A 104 16.59 8.44 -12.87
C ASN A 104 16.08 9.89 -12.80
N LYS A 105 16.92 10.87 -12.46
CA LYS A 105 16.52 12.27 -12.25
C LYS A 105 15.67 12.84 -13.38
N SER A 106 16.13 12.72 -14.63
CA SER A 106 15.41 13.26 -15.78
C SER A 106 14.02 12.62 -15.98
N VAL A 107 13.90 11.31 -15.70
CA VAL A 107 12.63 10.59 -15.75
C VAL A 107 11.70 11.08 -14.64
N MET A 108 12.23 11.33 -13.44
CA MET A 108 11.46 11.86 -12.31
C MET A 108 10.95 13.28 -12.57
N GLU A 109 11.75 14.14 -13.20
CA GLU A 109 11.34 15.50 -13.58
C GLU A 109 10.18 15.46 -14.56
N GLN A 110 10.29 14.68 -15.64
CA GLN A 110 9.21 14.52 -16.63
C GLN A 110 7.94 13.92 -16.01
N TYR A 111 8.09 12.93 -15.13
CA TYR A 111 6.97 12.37 -14.40
C TYR A 111 6.26 13.42 -13.55
N LEU A 112 7.00 14.26 -12.82
CA LEU A 112 6.41 15.34 -12.01
C LEU A 112 5.74 16.42 -12.87
N GLU A 113 6.28 16.73 -14.04
CA GLU A 113 5.62 17.64 -15.00
C GLU A 113 4.27 17.09 -15.45
N ILE A 114 4.22 15.82 -15.87
CA ILE A 114 2.98 15.15 -16.27
C ILE A 114 2.00 15.14 -15.09
N ARG A 115 2.45 14.76 -13.89
CA ARG A 115 1.58 14.64 -12.70
C ARG A 115 0.99 15.97 -12.24
N ASN A 116 1.65 17.09 -12.56
CA ASN A 116 1.14 18.43 -12.26
C ASN A 116 0.39 19.07 -13.43
N SER A 117 0.35 18.42 -14.60
CA SER A 117 -0.28 18.95 -15.80
C SER A 117 -1.81 19.00 -15.67
N ALA A 118 -2.43 19.94 -16.40
CA ALA A 118 -3.89 20.06 -16.43
C ALA A 118 -4.54 18.82 -17.05
N GLU A 119 -3.90 18.23 -18.05
CA GLU A 119 -4.33 17.01 -18.74
C GLU A 119 -4.39 15.84 -17.77
N TYR A 120 -3.36 15.65 -16.94
CA TYR A 120 -3.39 14.60 -15.92
C TYR A 120 -4.46 14.86 -14.88
N LYS A 121 -4.61 16.10 -14.39
CA LYS A 121 -5.64 16.46 -13.41
C LYS A 121 -7.08 16.31 -13.92
N ALA A 122 -7.28 16.38 -15.23
CA ALA A 122 -8.56 16.09 -15.88
C ALA A 122 -8.74 14.59 -16.22
N SER A 123 -7.74 13.74 -15.94
CA SER A 123 -7.76 12.34 -16.32
C SER A 123 -8.55 11.46 -15.34
N PRO A 124 -9.12 10.35 -15.81
CA PRO A 124 -9.74 9.35 -14.93
C PRO A 124 -8.77 8.70 -13.94
N ALA A 125 -7.46 8.77 -14.20
CA ALA A 125 -6.42 8.29 -13.30
C ALA A 125 -6.23 9.22 -12.09
N PHE A 126 -6.38 10.53 -12.29
CA PHE A 126 -6.34 11.49 -11.20
C PHE A 126 -7.58 11.43 -10.31
N GLU A 127 -8.76 11.27 -10.91
CA GLU A 127 -9.99 11.00 -10.15
C GLU A 127 -9.86 9.75 -9.28
N MET A 128 -9.25 8.68 -9.82
CA MET A 128 -8.93 7.48 -9.06
C MET A 128 -8.04 7.76 -7.86
N GLN A 129 -6.97 8.52 -8.09
CA GLN A 129 -6.03 8.89 -7.04
C GLN A 129 -6.74 9.64 -5.91
N LYS A 130 -7.61 10.61 -6.24
CA LYS A 130 -8.38 11.36 -5.24
C LYS A 130 -9.28 10.46 -4.42
N ALA A 131 -10.03 9.57 -5.07
CA ALA A 131 -10.91 8.63 -4.38
C ALA A 131 -10.12 7.72 -3.42
N MET A 132 -8.97 7.20 -3.85
CA MET A 132 -8.10 6.38 -3.00
C MET A 132 -7.53 7.18 -1.82
N LEU A 133 -7.10 8.42 -2.03
CA LEU A 133 -6.60 9.29 -0.96
C LEU A 133 -7.69 9.62 0.06
N GLU A 134 -8.91 9.91 -0.40
CA GLU A 134 -10.05 10.17 0.47
C GLU A 134 -10.41 8.95 1.30
N PHE A 135 -10.48 7.77 0.69
CA PHE A 135 -10.65 6.51 1.40
C PHE A 135 -9.56 6.34 2.47
N GLN A 136 -8.28 6.52 2.13
CA GLN A 136 -7.19 6.36 3.09
C GLN A 136 -7.23 7.36 4.25
N ARG A 137 -7.72 8.59 4.01
CA ARG A 137 -7.84 9.66 5.01
C ARG A 137 -9.01 9.43 5.96
N SER A 138 -10.13 8.91 5.46
CA SER A 138 -11.40 8.84 6.21
C SER A 138 -11.71 7.46 6.81
N SER A 139 -11.15 6.38 6.26
CA SER A 139 -11.48 5.02 6.67
C SER A 139 -10.73 4.52 7.92
N GLY A 140 -9.73 5.24 8.41
CA GLY A 140 -8.80 4.70 9.44
C GLY A 140 -7.70 3.81 8.86
N TYR A 141 -7.53 3.78 7.53
CA TYR A 141 -6.46 3.02 6.86
C TYR A 141 -5.07 3.28 7.46
N ARG A 142 -4.71 4.55 7.69
CA ARG A 142 -3.38 4.88 8.25
C ARG A 142 -3.26 4.55 9.73
N ASP A 143 -4.26 4.96 10.51
CA ASP A 143 -4.18 4.94 11.97
C ASP A 143 -4.52 3.57 12.57
N VAL A 144 -5.30 2.75 11.86
CA VAL A 144 -5.66 1.40 12.27
C VAL A 144 -4.93 0.37 11.42
N PHE A 145 -5.20 0.30 10.11
CA PHE A 145 -4.67 -0.79 9.28
C PHE A 145 -3.13 -0.77 9.21
N ILE A 146 -2.54 0.33 8.73
CA ILE A 146 -1.08 0.43 8.57
C ILE A 146 -0.35 0.38 9.91
N ALA A 147 -0.89 1.00 10.96
CA ALA A 147 -0.31 0.95 12.29
C ALA A 147 -0.22 -0.48 12.84
N ASN A 148 -1.31 -1.24 12.76
CA ASN A 148 -1.33 -2.63 13.22
C ASN A 148 -0.55 -3.56 12.28
N LEU A 149 -0.48 -3.26 10.98
CA LEU A 149 0.31 -4.06 10.04
C LEU A 149 1.80 -4.01 10.35
N LYS A 150 2.32 -2.88 10.84
CA LYS A 150 3.71 -2.74 11.32
C LYS A 150 3.98 -3.57 12.57
N ILE A 151 2.98 -3.75 13.43
CA ILE A 151 3.08 -4.63 14.62
C ILE A 151 3.09 -6.09 14.17
N LEU A 152 2.24 -6.45 13.20
CA LEU A 152 2.18 -7.80 12.65
C LEU A 152 3.47 -8.22 11.94
N SER A 153 4.06 -7.30 11.18
CA SER A 153 5.20 -7.58 10.31
C SER A 153 6.35 -6.63 10.56
N LYS A 154 7.40 -7.15 11.20
CA LYS A 154 8.70 -6.48 11.33
C LYS A 154 9.31 -6.13 9.95
N PRO A 155 9.33 -7.05 8.94
CA PRO A 155 9.79 -6.69 7.59
C PRO A 155 9.04 -5.50 6.99
N TYR A 156 7.72 -5.43 7.19
CA TYR A 156 6.93 -4.29 6.71
C TYR A 156 7.28 -2.99 7.45
N ALA A 157 7.47 -3.07 8.78
CA ALA A 157 7.87 -1.91 9.58
C ALA A 157 9.23 -1.34 9.12
N GLU A 158 10.21 -2.21 8.86
CA GLU A 158 11.53 -1.84 8.35
C GLU A 158 11.45 -1.24 6.95
N TYR A 159 10.66 -1.84 6.05
CA TYR A 159 10.39 -1.29 4.72
C TYR A 159 9.80 0.13 4.79
N MET A 160 8.82 0.34 5.66
CA MET A 160 8.21 1.67 5.85
C MET A 160 9.20 2.71 6.37
N GLN A 161 10.15 2.34 7.22
CA GLN A 161 11.22 3.25 7.67
C GLN A 161 12.15 3.65 6.53
N LYS A 162 12.57 2.68 5.70
CA LYS A 162 13.38 2.96 4.50
C LYS A 162 12.64 3.90 3.54
N LEU A 163 11.37 3.61 3.27
CA LEU A 163 10.53 4.41 2.38
C LEU A 163 10.33 5.84 2.91
N GLN A 164 10.13 6.02 4.22
CA GLN A 164 10.04 7.35 4.83
C GLN A 164 11.34 8.14 4.67
N THR A 165 12.48 7.48 4.86
CA THR A 165 13.80 8.11 4.69
C THR A 165 14.04 8.53 3.25
N ALA A 166 13.76 7.63 2.29
CA ALA A 166 13.82 7.90 0.86
C ALA A 166 12.91 9.07 0.47
N ASN A 167 11.67 9.11 0.99
CA ASN A 167 10.73 10.20 0.72
C ASN A 167 11.21 11.56 1.25
N LEU A 168 11.88 11.59 2.41
CA LEU A 168 12.46 12.85 2.91
C LEU A 168 13.53 13.39 1.96
N GLU A 169 14.41 12.53 1.44
CA GLU A 169 15.41 12.93 0.45
C GLU A 169 14.78 13.31 -0.90
N PHE A 170 13.75 12.58 -1.34
CA PHE A 170 12.97 12.93 -2.53
C PHE A 170 12.41 14.34 -2.45
N LEU A 171 11.74 14.68 -1.34
CA LEU A 171 11.10 15.98 -1.17
C LEU A 171 12.08 17.15 -1.00
N LYS A 172 13.33 16.87 -0.60
CA LYS A 172 14.40 17.88 -0.61
C LYS A 172 14.83 18.23 -2.03
N GLN A 173 14.93 17.23 -2.91
CA GLN A 173 15.38 17.42 -4.29
C GLN A 173 14.26 17.86 -5.23
N PHE A 174 13.03 17.42 -4.97
CA PHE A 174 11.84 17.74 -5.75
C PHE A 174 10.73 18.33 -4.87
N PRO A 175 10.84 19.59 -4.44
CA PRO A 175 9.84 20.21 -3.58
C PRO A 175 8.43 20.25 -4.18
N SER A 176 8.31 20.34 -5.51
CA SER A 176 7.04 20.31 -6.26
C SER A 176 6.31 18.96 -6.14
N ALA A 177 7.00 17.88 -5.77
CA ALA A 177 6.36 16.59 -5.54
C ALA A 177 5.38 16.61 -4.37
N LYS A 178 5.48 17.61 -3.47
CA LYS A 178 4.48 17.82 -2.40
C LYS A 178 3.09 18.10 -2.95
N ASP A 179 2.99 18.64 -4.16
CA ASP A 179 1.73 19.10 -4.72
C ASP A 179 0.97 17.97 -5.45
N VAL A 180 1.67 16.88 -5.79
CA VAL A 180 1.10 15.68 -6.44
C VAL A 180 -0.02 15.03 -5.62
N TYR A 181 0.02 15.18 -4.29
CA TYR A 181 -0.97 14.58 -3.37
C TYR A 181 -1.72 15.62 -2.53
N LYS A 182 -1.54 16.93 -2.81
CA LYS A 182 -2.28 18.01 -2.18
C LYS A 182 -3.46 18.40 -3.05
N GLU A 183 -4.56 17.67 -2.91
CA GLU A 183 -5.91 18.15 -3.17
C GLU A 183 -6.85 17.56 -2.10
#